data_AF-A0A6V7WGG6-F1
#
_entry.id   AF-A0A6V7WGG6-F1
#
_cell.length_a   1.000
_cell.length_b   1.000
_cell.length_c   1.000
_cell.angle_alpha   90.00
_cell.angle_beta   90.00
_cell.angle_gamma   90.00
#
_symmetry.space_group_name_H-M   'P 1'
#
loop_
_entity.id
_entity.type
_entity.pdbx_description
1 polymer ?
#
loop_
_entity_poly.entity_id
_entity_poly.type
_entity_poly.pdbx_seq_one_letter_code
_entity_poly.pdbx_strand_id
1 'polypeptide(L)'
;MSSSIKFGEENEGSGIPFYGSGSILRTLGTERRAMHGYGNGTRVIQNGRVHTDDILNINVGGKKYTVRRSDMLADPRSKLADWFRPGAVRLISTDRAGNVFIDSDSKTFRHILAYLRFKKERFVGSLALPSLPDELAKLVGECEALNLAELKEIALEMLNKYLRMEEQHYMASYVQMTLRDLEAWQFEKEQQSSISESKSPIPQQERQQILNNKSEKKLVREHSYDEWDNI
;
A
#
# COMPACT_ATOMS: atom_id res chain seq x y z
N MET A 1 -13.82 66.33 -1.06
CA MET A 1 -14.11 66.41 0.38
C MET A 1 -13.05 65.63 1.11
N SER A 2 -12.18 66.34 1.84
CA SER A 2 -11.05 65.78 2.60
C SER A 2 -11.52 64.93 3.77
N SER A 3 -10.76 63.90 4.11
CA SER A 3 -10.79 63.32 5.46
C SER A 3 -9.36 62.96 5.87
N SER A 4 -8.86 63.73 6.82
CA SER A 4 -7.56 63.61 7.45
C SER A 4 -7.60 62.55 8.55
N ILE A 5 -6.58 61.69 8.60
CA ILE A 5 -6.30 60.81 9.74
C ILE A 5 -5.19 61.47 10.55
N LYS A 6 -5.45 61.74 11.84
CA LYS A 6 -4.45 62.21 12.81
C LYS A 6 -3.86 61.02 13.58
N PHE A 7 -2.55 61.04 13.74
CA PHE A 7 -1.76 60.25 14.69
C PHE A 7 -1.22 61.18 15.81
N GLY A 8 -0.91 60.59 16.96
CA GLY A 8 -0.21 61.18 18.12
C GLY A 8 -1.02 60.98 19.41
N GLU A 9 -0.46 60.63 20.58
CA GLU A 9 0.94 60.54 21.04
C GLU A 9 0.92 59.94 22.48
N GLU A 10 2.04 59.33 22.91
CA GLU A 10 2.63 59.39 24.27
C GLU A 10 1.95 58.67 25.48
N ASN A 11 2.62 58.18 26.53
CA ASN A 11 4.03 58.20 26.98
C ASN A 11 4.26 57.15 28.11
N GLU A 12 5.54 56.76 28.29
CA GLU A 12 6.32 56.49 29.54
C GLU A 12 5.74 55.58 30.66
N GLY A 13 6.47 54.76 31.43
CA GLY A 13 7.89 54.66 31.78
C GLY A 13 8.00 54.14 33.25
N SER A 14 9.13 53.50 33.59
CA SER A 14 9.59 53.09 34.95
C SER A 14 8.88 51.89 35.63
N GLY A 15 9.51 51.03 36.43
CA GLY A 15 10.85 50.99 36.99
C GLY A 15 11.11 49.65 37.72
N ILE A 16 12.39 49.35 37.92
CA ILE A 16 12.98 48.23 38.67
C ILE A 16 12.89 48.51 40.19
N PRO A 17 12.89 47.46 41.04
CA PRO A 17 13.98 47.43 42.01
C PRO A 17 14.59 46.04 42.27
N PHE A 18 15.88 46.10 42.61
CA PHE A 18 16.78 45.07 43.11
C PHE A 18 16.97 45.29 44.63
N TYR A 19 17.03 44.21 45.44
CA TYR A 19 17.73 44.03 46.75
C TYR A 19 17.30 42.62 47.25
N GLY A 20 18.10 41.71 47.79
CA GLY A 20 19.52 41.63 48.14
C GLY A 20 19.71 40.44 49.11
N SER A 21 20.79 39.67 48.91
CA SER A 21 21.62 38.98 49.94
C SER A 21 21.08 37.78 50.75
N GLY A 22 21.80 36.65 50.71
CA GLY A 22 21.67 35.58 51.71
C GLY A 22 22.21 34.18 51.36
N SER A 23 23.55 34.06 51.33
CA SER A 23 24.45 32.90 51.48
C SER A 23 23.93 31.49 51.87
N ILE A 24 24.50 30.42 51.25
CA ILE A 24 25.25 29.27 51.85
C ILE A 24 25.13 27.95 51.03
N LEU A 25 26.28 27.54 50.49
CA LEU A 25 26.87 26.20 50.29
C LEU A 25 26.03 24.91 50.05
N ARG A 26 26.54 24.15 49.06
CA ARG A 26 26.74 22.68 48.98
C ARG A 26 25.52 21.78 48.69
N THR A 27 25.53 21.11 47.52
CA THR A 27 25.89 19.68 47.32
C THR A 27 25.30 19.14 46.02
N LEU A 28 26.05 18.24 45.39
CA LEU A 28 25.81 17.45 44.18
C LEU A 28 24.40 16.85 44.08
N GLY A 29 23.84 16.84 42.87
CA GLY A 29 22.58 16.15 42.57
C GLY A 29 22.24 16.19 41.08
N THR A 30 22.78 15.24 40.34
CA THR A 30 22.48 14.95 38.93
C THR A 30 20.98 14.69 38.75
N GLU A 31 20.25 15.54 38.01
CA GLU A 31 18.95 15.14 37.45
C GLU A 31 18.78 15.67 36.04
N ARG A 32 19.05 14.79 35.07
CA ARG A 32 18.60 14.93 33.69
C ARG A 32 17.08 14.85 33.70
N ARG A 33 16.41 15.92 33.28
CA ARG A 33 15.01 15.85 32.84
C ARG A 33 14.92 14.93 31.63
N ALA A 34 14.53 13.68 31.88
CA ALA A 34 14.08 12.77 30.84
C ALA A 34 12.59 13.05 30.56
N MET A 35 12.34 13.90 29.57
CA MET A 35 11.04 14.00 28.90
C MET A 35 10.99 12.93 27.81
N HIS A 36 10.63 11.69 28.16
CA HIS A 36 10.34 10.63 27.19
C HIS A 36 9.28 9.68 27.76
N GLY A 37 8.02 10.12 27.70
CA GLY A 37 6.88 9.22 27.77
C GLY A 37 6.70 8.54 26.42
N TYR A 38 7.50 7.51 26.13
CA TYR A 38 7.20 6.58 25.05
C TYR A 38 6.08 5.66 25.52
N GLY A 39 4.99 5.63 24.76
CA GLY A 39 3.81 4.85 25.04
C GLY A 39 4.15 3.38 25.31
N ASN A 40 3.47 2.83 26.31
CA ASN A 40 3.46 1.41 26.60
C ASN A 40 3.04 0.65 25.33
N GLY A 41 4.02 0.14 24.60
CA GLY A 41 3.77 -0.84 23.57
C GLY A 41 3.14 -2.06 24.24
N THR A 42 1.83 -2.20 24.08
CA THR A 42 1.10 -3.31 24.64
C THR A 42 1.27 -4.46 23.65
N ARG A 43 1.76 -5.61 24.13
CA ARG A 43 1.70 -6.85 23.34
C ARG A 43 0.21 -7.12 23.06
N VAL A 44 -0.21 -6.93 21.82
CA VAL A 44 -1.55 -7.34 21.40
C VAL A 44 -1.55 -8.86 21.31
N ILE A 45 -1.87 -9.54 22.41
CA ILE A 45 -2.19 -10.96 22.40
C ILE A 45 -3.71 -11.08 22.26
N GLN A 46 -4.17 -11.15 21.00
CA GLN A 46 -5.57 -11.46 20.70
C GLN A 46 -5.81 -12.96 20.93
N ASN A 47 -6.41 -13.31 22.07
CA ASN A 47 -6.77 -14.68 22.46
C ASN A 47 -8.02 -15.21 21.72
N GLY A 48 -8.05 -15.08 20.40
CA GLY A 48 -9.06 -15.68 19.51
C GLY A 48 -8.37 -16.32 18.31
N ARG A 49 -9.06 -17.22 17.58
CA ARG A 49 -8.54 -17.71 16.29
C ARG A 49 -8.42 -16.50 15.34
N VAL A 50 -7.21 -16.00 15.15
CA VAL A 50 -6.93 -14.85 14.30
C VAL A 50 -7.05 -15.30 12.85
N HIS A 51 -8.09 -14.84 12.13
CA HIS A 51 -8.31 -15.21 10.73
C HIS A 51 -7.76 -14.16 9.78
N THR A 52 -7.31 -14.56 8.60
CA THR A 52 -6.76 -13.64 7.58
C THR A 52 -7.77 -12.62 7.06
N ASP A 53 -9.07 -12.76 7.35
CA ASP A 53 -10.14 -11.86 6.90
C ASP A 53 -10.92 -11.17 8.04
N ASP A 54 -10.38 -11.09 9.25
CA ASP A 54 -11.06 -10.38 10.34
C ASP A 54 -11.27 -8.90 10.01
N ILE A 55 -12.35 -8.35 10.56
CA ILE A 55 -12.60 -6.91 10.58
C ILE A 55 -11.76 -6.27 11.69
N LEU A 56 -10.98 -5.24 11.33
CA LEU A 56 -10.06 -4.53 12.21
C LEU A 56 -10.45 -3.06 12.30
N ASN A 57 -10.31 -2.50 13.49
CA ASN A 57 -10.36 -1.06 13.70
C ASN A 57 -8.92 -0.55 13.91
N ILE A 58 -8.54 0.46 13.13
CA ILE A 58 -7.22 1.09 13.17
C ILE A 58 -7.38 2.60 13.29
N ASN A 59 -6.38 3.26 13.85
CA ASN A 59 -6.31 4.70 14.00
C ASN A 59 -5.15 5.23 13.15
N VAL A 60 -5.46 6.04 12.14
CA VAL A 60 -4.48 6.62 11.21
C VAL A 60 -4.45 8.12 11.40
N GLY A 61 -3.39 8.64 12.01
CA GLY A 61 -3.23 10.08 12.26
C GLY A 61 -4.39 10.70 13.05
N GLY A 62 -5.06 9.93 13.92
CA GLY A 62 -6.24 10.36 14.68
C GLY A 62 -7.59 9.97 14.05
N LYS A 63 -7.62 9.50 12.80
CA LYS A 63 -8.85 9.06 12.12
C LYS A 63 -9.04 7.56 12.22
N LYS A 64 -10.23 7.13 12.65
CA LYS A 64 -10.59 5.71 12.71
C LYS A 64 -10.95 5.15 11.33
N TYR A 65 -10.40 3.98 11.03
CA TYR A 65 -10.72 3.19 9.85
C TYR A 65 -11.16 1.79 10.28
N THR A 66 -12.19 1.26 9.62
CA THR A 66 -12.59 -0.14 9.70
C THR A 66 -12.17 -0.82 8.40
N VAL A 67 -11.33 -1.85 8.51
CA VAL A 67 -10.69 -2.53 7.37
C VAL A 67 -10.77 -4.05 7.51
N ARG A 68 -10.60 -4.78 6.41
CA ARG A 68 -10.36 -6.22 6.47
C ARG A 68 -8.86 -6.48 6.64
N ARG A 69 -8.49 -7.46 7.47
CA ARG A 69 -7.10 -7.92 7.56
C ARG A 69 -6.56 -8.34 6.18
N SER A 70 -7.40 -8.95 5.34
CA SER A 70 -7.02 -9.38 4.00
C SER A 70 -6.59 -8.21 3.10
N ASP A 71 -7.17 -7.02 3.27
CA ASP A 71 -6.72 -5.80 2.56
C ASP A 71 -5.30 -5.43 3.01
N MET A 72 -5.04 -5.42 4.32
CA MET A 72 -3.74 -5.05 4.89
C MET A 72 -2.62 -6.05 4.54
N LEU A 73 -3.00 -7.28 4.18
CA LEU A 73 -2.08 -8.34 3.73
C LEU A 73 -1.87 -8.38 2.21
N ALA A 74 -2.58 -7.53 1.44
CA ALA A 74 -2.60 -7.60 -0.01
C ALA A 74 -1.23 -7.34 -0.67
N ASP A 75 -0.36 -6.56 -0.03
CA ASP A 75 1.04 -6.42 -0.43
C ASP A 75 1.97 -7.09 0.61
N PRO A 76 2.45 -8.33 0.36
CA PRO A 76 3.27 -9.07 1.30
C PRO A 76 4.60 -8.42 1.65
N ARG A 77 5.08 -7.45 0.85
CA ARG A 77 6.34 -6.73 1.10
C ARG A 77 6.13 -5.46 1.94
N SER A 78 4.88 -5.03 2.12
CA SER A 78 4.56 -3.81 2.88
C SER A 78 4.75 -4.00 4.39
N LYS A 79 5.01 -2.90 5.09
CA LYS A 79 5.00 -2.88 6.57
C LYS A 79 3.62 -3.23 7.13
N LEU A 80 2.56 -2.88 6.41
CA LEU A 80 1.19 -3.20 6.78
C LEU A 80 0.99 -4.72 6.84
N ALA A 81 1.49 -5.46 5.85
CA ALA A 81 1.39 -6.92 5.87
C ALA A 81 2.14 -7.53 7.06
N ASP A 82 3.30 -6.99 7.41
CA ASP A 82 4.07 -7.40 8.59
C ASP A 82 3.34 -7.13 9.91
N TRP A 83 2.65 -5.99 9.99
CA TRP A 83 1.94 -5.56 11.20
C TRP A 83 0.67 -6.36 11.46
N PHE A 84 -0.05 -6.70 10.39
CA PHE A 84 -1.37 -7.33 10.49
C PHE A 84 -1.35 -8.84 10.23
N ARG A 85 -0.17 -9.44 9.97
CA ARG A 85 -0.02 -10.90 9.84
C ARG A 85 -0.47 -11.61 11.12
N PRO A 86 -1.31 -12.67 11.00
CA PRO A 86 -1.63 -13.50 12.15
C PRO A 86 -0.36 -14.04 12.83
N GLY A 87 -0.29 -13.92 14.15
CA GLY A 87 0.89 -14.33 14.93
C GLY A 87 2.08 -13.38 14.86
N ALA A 88 1.94 -12.18 14.28
CA ALA A 88 2.99 -11.16 14.35
C ALA A 88 3.28 -10.78 15.82
N VAL A 89 4.50 -11.04 16.29
CA VAL A 89 4.97 -10.70 17.66
C VAL A 89 5.61 -9.31 17.68
N ARG A 90 5.03 -8.35 16.95
CA ARG A 90 5.56 -6.98 16.88
C ARG A 90 4.87 -6.09 17.90
N LEU A 91 5.65 -5.22 18.54
CA LEU A 91 5.14 -4.17 19.38
C LEU A 91 4.67 -3.03 18.47
N ILE A 92 3.36 -2.94 18.26
CA ILE A 92 2.76 -1.87 17.47
C ILE A 92 2.04 -0.94 18.43
N SER A 93 2.26 0.36 18.28
CA SER A 93 1.57 1.37 19.08
C SER A 93 0.06 1.23 18.92
N THR A 94 -0.68 1.39 20.02
CA THR A 94 -2.14 1.42 20.02
C THR A 94 -2.64 2.72 20.63
N ASP A 95 -3.80 3.18 20.18
CA ASP A 95 -4.50 4.27 20.85
C ASP A 95 -5.11 3.83 22.19
N ARG A 96 -5.76 4.77 22.90
CA ARG A 96 -6.40 4.50 24.20
C ARG A 96 -7.52 3.44 24.14
N ALA A 97 -8.05 3.17 22.95
CA ALA A 97 -9.09 2.17 22.73
C ALA A 97 -8.51 0.83 22.23
N GLY A 98 -7.18 0.68 22.18
CA GLY A 98 -6.51 -0.54 21.75
C GLY A 98 -6.45 -0.72 20.23
N ASN A 99 -6.85 0.28 19.44
CA ASN A 99 -6.72 0.20 17.98
C ASN A 99 -5.27 0.45 17.58
N VAL A 100 -4.76 -0.31 16.61
CA VAL A 100 -3.42 -0.08 16.05
C VAL A 100 -3.33 1.36 15.55
N PHE A 101 -2.32 2.10 16.02
CA PHE A 101 -2.04 3.47 15.64
C PHE A 101 -0.99 3.51 14.54
N ILE A 102 -1.33 4.17 13.43
CA ILE A 102 -0.48 4.43 12.28
C ILE A 102 -0.24 5.94 12.22
N ASP A 103 1.01 6.34 12.38
CA ASP A 103 1.45 7.73 12.31
C ASP A 103 1.62 8.15 10.83
N SER A 104 0.50 8.42 10.18
CA SER A 104 0.40 8.71 8.74
C SER A 104 -0.75 9.69 8.49
N ASP A 105 -0.70 10.45 7.40
CA ASP A 105 -1.81 11.34 7.04
C ASP A 105 -3.05 10.54 6.63
N SER A 106 -4.16 10.82 7.31
CA SER A 106 -5.39 10.06 7.12
C SER A 106 -6.02 10.25 5.73
N LYS A 107 -5.78 11.37 5.03
CA LYS A 107 -6.32 11.59 3.68
C LYS A 107 -5.52 10.80 2.66
N THR A 108 -4.20 10.81 2.76
CA THR A 108 -3.31 10.01 1.92
C THR A 108 -3.54 8.51 2.12
N PHE A 109 -3.71 8.06 3.37
CA PHE A 109 -3.94 6.65 3.68
C PHE A 109 -5.22 6.08 3.02
N ARG A 110 -6.22 6.91 2.73
CA ARG A 110 -7.40 6.48 1.95
C ARG A 110 -7.02 5.90 0.59
N HIS A 111 -6.03 6.51 -0.08
CA HIS A 111 -5.53 6.07 -1.39
C HIS A 111 -4.73 4.77 -1.27
N ILE A 112 -3.94 4.63 -0.20
CA ILE A 112 -3.24 3.38 0.13
C ILE A 112 -4.24 2.24 0.35
N LEU A 113 -5.29 2.47 1.12
CA LEU A 113 -6.31 1.47 1.38
C LEU A 113 -7.10 1.09 0.11
N ALA A 114 -7.40 2.06 -0.77
CA ALA A 114 -8.01 1.80 -2.06
C ALA A 114 -7.11 0.92 -2.94
N TYR A 115 -5.81 1.26 -3.01
CA TYR A 115 -4.82 0.47 -3.74
C TYR A 115 -4.73 -0.97 -3.22
N LEU A 116 -4.66 -1.17 -1.91
CA LEU A 116 -4.57 -2.52 -1.32
C LEU A 116 -5.77 -3.39 -1.67
N ARG A 117 -6.97 -2.81 -1.71
CA ARG A 117 -8.19 -3.49 -2.15
C ARG A 117 -8.12 -3.89 -3.62
N PHE A 118 -7.72 -2.97 -4.49
CA PHE A 118 -7.52 -3.26 -5.91
C PHE A 118 -6.45 -4.31 -6.14
N LYS A 119 -5.31 -4.22 -5.45
CA LYS A 119 -4.23 -5.20 -5.53
C LYS A 119 -4.70 -6.60 -5.16
N LYS A 120 -5.47 -6.72 -4.06
CA LYS A 120 -6.05 -7.99 -3.60
C LYS A 120 -6.93 -8.64 -4.67
N GLU A 121 -7.72 -7.83 -5.37
CA GLU A 121 -8.64 -8.26 -6.44
C GLU A 121 -7.96 -8.36 -7.81
N ARG A 122 -6.64 -8.12 -7.88
CA ARG A 122 -5.86 -8.01 -9.12
C ARG A 122 -6.50 -7.03 -10.10
N PHE A 123 -6.92 -5.88 -9.58
CA PHE A 123 -7.52 -4.76 -10.30
C PHE A 123 -6.52 -3.61 -10.49
N VAL A 124 -6.94 -2.59 -11.23
CA VAL A 124 -6.09 -1.49 -11.69
C VAL A 124 -5.65 -0.59 -10.54
N GLY A 125 -4.35 -0.53 -10.28
CA GLY A 125 -3.78 0.27 -9.18
C GLY A 125 -3.84 1.79 -9.39
N SER A 126 -3.78 2.26 -10.63
CA SER A 126 -3.79 3.71 -10.94
C SER A 126 -5.10 4.40 -10.59
N LEU A 127 -6.21 3.65 -10.50
CA LEU A 127 -7.51 4.16 -10.04
C LEU A 127 -7.53 4.54 -8.55
N ALA A 128 -6.52 4.12 -7.77
CA ALA A 128 -6.40 4.51 -6.37
C ALA A 128 -5.67 5.84 -6.18
N LEU A 129 -5.06 6.40 -7.23
CA LEU A 129 -4.26 7.61 -7.12
C LEU A 129 -5.13 8.86 -6.87
N PRO A 130 -4.60 9.87 -6.15
CA PRO A 130 -5.17 11.21 -6.19
C PRO A 130 -4.94 11.88 -7.55
N SER A 131 -5.80 12.82 -7.91
CA SER A 131 -5.70 13.55 -9.19
C SER A 131 -4.71 14.72 -9.13
N LEU A 132 -4.43 15.28 -7.95
CA LEU A 132 -3.60 16.47 -7.81
C LEU A 132 -2.11 16.14 -7.59
N PRO A 133 -1.17 16.92 -8.17
CA PRO A 133 0.26 16.69 -8.01
C PRO A 133 0.76 16.74 -6.56
N ASP A 134 0.23 17.65 -5.74
CA ASP A 134 0.67 17.79 -4.34
C ASP A 134 0.22 16.59 -3.49
N GLU A 135 -0.98 16.07 -3.74
CA GLU A 135 -1.49 14.85 -3.10
C GLU A 135 -0.70 13.61 -3.55
N LEU A 136 -0.31 13.53 -4.84
CA LEU A 136 0.57 12.47 -5.33
C LEU A 136 1.94 12.51 -4.65
N ALA A 137 2.53 13.70 -4.48
CA ALA A 137 3.83 13.83 -3.80
C ALA A 137 3.76 13.37 -2.33
N LYS A 138 2.67 13.71 -1.62
CA LYS A 138 2.41 13.20 -0.27
C LYS A 138 2.26 11.68 -0.27
N LEU A 139 1.52 11.13 -1.24
CA LEU A 139 1.34 9.68 -1.40
C LEU A 139 2.68 8.95 -1.62
N VAL A 140 3.58 9.50 -2.43
CA VAL A 140 4.93 8.92 -2.63
C VAL A 140 5.68 8.81 -1.31
N GLY A 141 5.66 9.84 -0.47
CA GLY A 141 6.29 9.82 0.85
C GLY A 141 5.73 8.72 1.77
N GLU A 142 4.40 8.58 1.82
CA GLU A 142 3.74 7.53 2.61
C GLU A 142 4.02 6.12 2.06
N CYS A 143 4.10 5.97 0.73
CA CYS A 143 4.45 4.69 0.11
C CYS A 143 5.87 4.26 0.45
N GLU A 144 6.82 5.20 0.50
CA GLU A 144 8.19 4.93 0.97
C GLU A 144 8.18 4.50 2.45
N ALA A 145 7.47 5.25 3.29
CA ALA A 145 7.38 4.96 4.72
C ALA A 145 6.77 3.58 5.01
N LEU A 146 5.82 3.11 4.21
CA LEU A 146 5.12 1.84 4.37
C LEU A 146 5.65 0.69 3.50
N ASN A 147 6.69 0.94 2.69
CA ASN A 147 7.26 -0.01 1.73
C ASN A 147 6.25 -0.54 0.69
N LEU A 148 5.53 0.37 0.03
CA LEU A 148 4.55 0.09 -1.03
C LEU A 148 5.15 0.43 -2.41
N ALA A 149 6.11 -0.38 -2.85
CA ALA A 149 6.93 -0.08 -4.04
C ALA A 149 6.11 0.11 -5.32
N GLU A 150 5.16 -0.78 -5.61
CA GLU A 150 4.35 -0.71 -6.83
C GLU A 150 3.45 0.53 -6.83
N LEU A 151 2.75 0.84 -5.74
CA LEU A 151 1.94 2.08 -5.66
C LEU A 151 2.82 3.33 -5.81
N LYS A 152 4.03 3.32 -5.22
CA LYS A 152 5.00 4.40 -5.38
C LYS A 152 5.38 4.60 -6.84
N GLU A 153 5.66 3.53 -7.57
CA GLU A 153 6.03 3.58 -8.99
C GLU A 153 4.88 4.17 -9.84
N ILE A 154 3.64 3.73 -9.62
CA ILE A 154 2.47 4.25 -10.35
C ILE A 154 2.27 5.75 -10.04
N ALA A 155 2.43 6.17 -8.78
CA ALA A 155 2.33 7.57 -8.38
C ALA A 155 3.45 8.44 -9.01
N LEU A 156 4.68 7.91 -9.06
CA LEU A 156 5.81 8.58 -9.70
C LEU A 156 5.65 8.68 -11.22
N GLU A 157 5.05 7.68 -11.89
CA GLU A 157 4.72 7.78 -13.31
C GLU A 157 3.78 8.97 -13.56
N MET A 158 2.74 9.13 -12.74
CA MET A 158 1.80 10.24 -12.86
C MET A 158 2.45 11.60 -12.59
N LEU A 159 3.26 11.72 -11.53
CA LEU A 159 4.00 12.96 -11.24
C LEU A 159 4.93 13.36 -12.38
N ASN A 160 5.62 12.39 -12.98
CA ASN A 160 6.47 12.63 -14.14
C ASN A 160 5.68 13.08 -15.37
N LYS A 161 4.44 12.60 -15.54
CA LYS A 161 3.53 13.11 -16.59
C LYS A 161 3.18 14.57 -16.31
N TYR A 162 2.78 14.90 -15.09
CA TYR A 162 2.44 16.28 -14.73
C TYR A 162 3.61 17.25 -14.87
N LEU A 163 4.84 16.83 -14.55
CA LEU A 163 6.04 17.66 -14.72
C LEU A 163 6.24 18.15 -16.17
N ARG A 164 5.79 17.38 -17.16
CA ARG A 164 5.95 17.68 -18.59
C ARG A 164 4.73 18.38 -19.21
N MET A 165 3.68 18.60 -18.43
CA MET A 165 2.40 19.10 -18.92
C MET A 165 2.06 20.43 -18.26
N GLU A 166 1.29 21.26 -18.96
CA GLU A 166 0.71 22.45 -18.35
C GLU A 166 -0.43 22.05 -17.38
N GLU A 167 -0.68 22.87 -16.36
CA GLU A 167 -1.60 22.56 -15.26
C GLU A 167 -3.02 22.21 -15.73
N GLN A 168 -3.54 22.92 -16.75
CA GLN A 168 -4.86 22.64 -17.31
C GLN A 168 -4.99 21.24 -17.94
N HIS A 169 -3.88 20.54 -18.18
CA HIS A 169 -3.85 19.20 -18.76
C HIS A 169 -3.63 18.08 -17.73
N TYR A 170 -3.52 18.39 -16.43
CA TYR A 170 -3.35 17.35 -15.40
C TYR A 170 -4.53 16.39 -15.35
N MET A 171 -5.76 16.91 -15.40
CA MET A 171 -6.96 16.07 -15.42
C MET A 171 -7.01 15.15 -16.64
N ALA A 172 -6.65 15.66 -17.82
CA ALA A 172 -6.59 14.84 -19.03
C ALA A 172 -5.53 13.72 -18.90
N SER A 173 -4.35 14.06 -18.37
CA SER A 173 -3.26 13.11 -18.16
C SER A 173 -3.64 12.01 -17.16
N TYR A 174 -4.33 12.37 -16.08
CA TYR A 174 -4.89 11.43 -15.11
C TYR A 174 -5.85 10.45 -15.78
N VAL A 175 -6.87 10.99 -16.47
CA VAL A 175 -7.92 10.20 -17.12
C VAL A 175 -7.32 9.27 -18.16
N GLN A 176 -6.44 9.77 -19.03
CA GLN A 176 -5.78 8.97 -20.06
C GLN A 176 -5.00 7.79 -19.49
N MET A 177 -4.27 7.99 -18.39
CA MET A 177 -3.57 6.91 -17.72
C MET A 177 -4.53 5.86 -17.16
N THR A 178 -5.58 6.30 -16.46
CA THR A 178 -6.55 5.37 -15.87
C THR A 178 -7.33 4.57 -16.92
N LEU A 179 -7.69 5.18 -18.05
CA LEU A 179 -8.36 4.50 -19.16
C LEU A 179 -7.43 3.47 -19.80
N ARG A 180 -6.19 3.86 -20.12
CA ARG A 180 -5.16 2.97 -20.68
C ARG A 180 -4.97 1.72 -19.80
N ASP A 181 -4.81 1.92 -18.49
CA ASP A 181 -4.56 0.82 -17.58
C ASP A 181 -5.81 -0.08 -17.39
N LEU A 182 -7.01 0.51 -17.45
CA LEU A 182 -8.28 -0.24 -17.40
C LEU A 182 -8.51 -1.09 -18.65
N GLU A 183 -8.25 -0.53 -19.83
CA GLU A 183 -8.32 -1.25 -21.11
C GLU A 183 -7.32 -2.41 -21.14
N ALA A 184 -6.08 -2.18 -20.68
CA ALA A 184 -5.08 -3.24 -20.56
C ALA A 184 -5.54 -4.38 -19.65
N TRP A 185 -6.11 -4.04 -18.49
CA TRP A 185 -6.66 -5.03 -17.55
C TRP A 185 -7.83 -5.83 -18.14
N GLN A 186 -8.74 -5.18 -18.88
CA GLN A 186 -9.86 -5.84 -19.55
C GLN A 186 -9.37 -6.83 -20.60
N PHE A 187 -8.42 -6.39 -21.44
CA PHE A 187 -7.81 -7.24 -22.46
C PHE A 187 -7.12 -8.47 -21.88
N GLU A 188 -6.36 -8.32 -20.79
CA GLU A 188 -5.71 -9.44 -20.09
C GLU A 188 -6.73 -10.47 -19.54
N LYS A 189 -7.88 -9.99 -19.05
CA LYS A 189 -8.97 -10.85 -18.57
C LYS A 189 -9.60 -11.68 -19.68
N GLU A 190 -9.87 -11.07 -20.84
CA GLU A 190 -10.45 -11.74 -22.01
C GLU A 190 -9.53 -12.85 -22.55
N GLN A 191 -8.23 -12.58 -22.61
CA GLN A 191 -7.23 -13.56 -23.06
C GLN A 191 -7.12 -14.75 -22.09
N GLN A 192 -7.27 -14.54 -20.78
CA GLN A 192 -7.29 -15.64 -19.81
C GLN A 192 -8.54 -16.51 -19.96
N SER A 193 -9.70 -15.91 -20.26
CA SER A 193 -10.93 -16.68 -20.53
C SER A 193 -10.83 -17.53 -21.79
N SER A 194 -10.35 -16.98 -22.91
CA SER A 194 -10.25 -17.70 -24.18
C SER A 194 -9.24 -18.87 -24.12
N ILE A 195 -8.13 -18.71 -23.41
CA ILE A 195 -7.16 -19.79 -23.17
C ILE A 195 -7.77 -20.90 -22.29
N SER A 196 -8.59 -20.56 -21.30
CA SER A 196 -9.21 -21.55 -20.42
C SER A 196 -10.25 -22.43 -21.14
N GLU A 197 -11.01 -21.87 -22.10
CA GLU A 197 -11.98 -22.63 -22.91
C GLU A 197 -11.28 -23.61 -23.87
N SER A 198 -10.13 -23.22 -24.43
CA SER A 198 -9.34 -24.06 -25.35
C SER A 198 -8.64 -25.26 -24.69
N LYS A 199 -8.57 -25.31 -23.34
CA LYS A 199 -7.96 -26.41 -22.57
C LYS A 199 -8.97 -27.43 -22.02
N SER A 200 -10.18 -27.46 -22.56
CA SER A 200 -11.18 -28.48 -22.24
C SER A 200 -10.60 -29.90 -22.47
N PRO A 201 -10.79 -30.86 -21.56
CA PRO A 201 -10.20 -32.19 -21.69
C PRO A 201 -10.73 -32.89 -22.94
N ILE A 202 -9.81 -33.42 -23.75
CA ILE A 202 -10.10 -34.31 -24.89
C ILE A 202 -11.24 -35.26 -24.50
N PRO A 203 -12.40 -35.23 -25.20
CA PRO A 203 -13.50 -36.13 -24.93
C PRO A 203 -13.01 -37.58 -24.85
N GLN A 204 -13.50 -38.36 -23.89
CA GLN A 204 -13.02 -39.73 -23.63
C GLN A 204 -13.05 -40.63 -24.89
N GLN A 205 -13.92 -40.30 -25.85
CA GLN A 205 -14.05 -40.95 -27.15
C GLN A 205 -12.81 -40.76 -28.06
N GLU A 206 -12.22 -39.56 -28.10
CA GLU A 206 -10.97 -39.31 -28.87
C GLU A 206 -9.75 -39.98 -28.22
N ARG A 207 -9.76 -40.10 -26.89
CA ARG A 207 -8.66 -40.77 -26.16
C ARG A 207 -8.59 -42.27 -26.50
N GLN A 208 -9.73 -42.93 -26.73
CA GLN A 208 -9.78 -44.34 -27.16
C GLN A 208 -9.37 -44.51 -28.63
N GLN A 209 -9.72 -43.58 -29.52
CA GLN A 209 -9.27 -43.62 -30.92
C GLN A 209 -7.75 -43.44 -31.06
N ILE A 210 -7.13 -42.60 -30.23
CA ILE A 210 -5.67 -42.43 -30.22
C ILE A 210 -4.96 -43.71 -29.76
N LEU A 211 -5.53 -44.46 -28.82
CA LEU A 211 -5.01 -45.77 -28.40
C LEU A 211 -5.17 -46.82 -29.50
N ASN A 212 -6.33 -46.90 -30.15
CA ASN A 212 -6.58 -47.85 -31.24
C ASN A 212 -5.66 -47.60 -32.45
N ASN A 213 -5.45 -46.33 -32.83
CA ASN A 213 -4.55 -45.98 -33.93
C ASN A 213 -3.07 -46.24 -33.62
N LYS A 214 -2.68 -46.27 -32.33
CA LYS A 214 -1.32 -46.58 -31.90
C LYS A 214 -1.04 -48.08 -31.90
N SER A 215 -2.05 -48.91 -31.65
CA SER A 215 -1.96 -50.37 -31.83
C SER A 215 -1.84 -50.77 -33.31
N GLU A 216 -2.59 -50.12 -34.21
CA GLU A 216 -2.52 -50.43 -35.64
C GLU A 216 -1.17 -50.06 -36.27
N LYS A 217 -0.57 -48.93 -35.87
CA LYS A 217 0.79 -48.55 -36.33
C LYS A 217 1.91 -49.45 -35.80
N LYS A 218 1.67 -50.23 -34.73
CA LYS A 218 2.66 -51.18 -34.22
C LYS A 218 2.62 -52.51 -34.98
N LEU A 219 1.47 -52.89 -35.54
CA LEU A 219 1.33 -54.14 -36.31
C LEU A 219 1.93 -54.09 -37.72
N VAL A 220 2.09 -52.90 -38.31
CA VAL A 220 2.62 -52.74 -39.69
C VAL A 220 4.16 -52.70 -39.73
N ARG A 221 4.86 -52.60 -38.59
CA ARG A 221 6.33 -52.47 -38.53
C ARG A 221 7.10 -53.78 -38.26
N GLU A 222 6.41 -54.91 -38.08
CA GLU A 222 7.04 -56.23 -37.97
C GLU A 222 6.80 -57.04 -39.25
N HIS A 223 7.45 -56.69 -40.36
CA HIS A 223 7.74 -57.62 -41.49
C HIS A 223 8.51 -56.93 -42.62
N SER A 224 9.65 -56.32 -42.30
CA SER A 224 10.62 -55.98 -43.34
C SER A 224 11.97 -55.82 -42.69
N TYR A 225 12.81 -56.85 -42.83
CA TYR A 225 14.27 -56.89 -42.85
C TYR A 225 14.69 -58.29 -42.43
N ASP A 226 14.91 -59.17 -43.41
CA ASP A 226 15.79 -60.34 -43.33
C ASP A 226 16.02 -60.85 -44.75
N GLU A 227 16.82 -60.11 -45.52
CA GLU A 227 17.49 -60.67 -46.70
C GLU A 227 18.64 -59.71 -47.04
N TRP A 228 19.81 -59.93 -46.44
CA TRP A 228 21.15 -59.59 -46.92
C TRP A 228 22.11 -59.96 -45.79
N ASP A 229 22.51 -61.24 -45.75
CA ASP A 229 23.84 -61.70 -45.29
C ASP A 229 23.86 -63.24 -45.29
N ASN A 230 24.34 -63.84 -46.38
CA ASN A 230 25.29 -64.97 -46.40
C ASN A 230 25.50 -65.49 -47.83
N ILE A 231 26.75 -65.29 -48.30
CA ILE A 231 27.62 -66.19 -49.09
C ILE A 231 26.95 -67.22 -50.02
#